data_AF-A0AAU4JSZ4-F1
#
_entry.id   AF-A0AAU4JSZ4-F1
#
_cell.length_a   1.000
_cell.length_b   1.000
_cell.length_c   1.000
_cell.angle_alpha   90.00
_cell.angle_beta   90.00
_cell.angle_gamma   90.00
#
_symmetry.space_group_name_H-M   'P 1'
#
loop_
_entity.id
_entity.type
_entity.pdbx_description
1 polymer ?
#
loop_
_entity_poly.entity_id
_entity_poly.type
_entity_poly.pdbx_seq_one_letter_code
_entity_poly.pdbx_strand_id
1 'polypeptide(L)'
;MRRVHIPRGQRAGHVRRRWLAAAAALLLAGTAVVLPPPQSTLAAWTDTEYGRGSLQAGTVNPPTNLQCTAGLLTPPTFTWTLPVGGLTRTGFTWSLSGGFTGGGTLGASATSVTIPGGLLSIGSGTFRLVANGPGGWTSTQVTGTVSMLTAVLYSCSVP
;
A
#
# COMPACT_ATOMS: atom_id res chain seq x y z
N MET A 1 1.15 109.86 18.10
CA MET A 1 0.63 108.84 17.16
C MET A 1 0.91 107.44 17.72
N ARG A 2 -0.11 106.61 17.96
CA ARG A 2 -0.04 105.17 17.64
C ARG A 2 -1.41 104.51 17.73
N ARG A 3 -1.83 103.96 16.58
CA ARG A 3 -2.99 103.09 16.37
C ARG A 3 -2.57 101.63 16.56
N VAL A 4 -3.45 100.85 17.19
CA VAL A 4 -4.00 99.54 16.74
C VAL A 4 -3.04 98.34 16.72
N HIS A 5 -3.46 97.21 17.30
CA HIS A 5 -3.84 95.97 16.56
C HIS A 5 -4.30 94.85 17.51
N ILE A 6 -5.49 94.29 17.25
CA ILE A 6 -6.03 93.07 17.89
C ILE A 6 -5.91 91.94 16.89
N PRO A 7 -5.25 90.79 17.18
CA PRO A 7 -5.34 89.62 16.34
C PRO A 7 -6.45 88.66 16.80
N ARG A 8 -7.28 88.29 15.81
CA ARG A 8 -8.33 87.27 15.84
C ARG A 8 -7.76 85.85 15.93
N GLY A 9 -8.45 84.99 16.66
CA GLY A 9 -8.14 83.57 16.81
C GLY A 9 -8.60 82.70 15.65
N GLN A 10 -7.74 81.75 15.26
CA GLN A 10 -8.08 80.56 14.48
C GLN A 10 -7.44 79.33 15.14
N ARG A 11 -8.19 78.59 15.97
CA ARG A 11 -7.73 77.30 16.55
C ARG A 11 -8.83 76.23 16.73
N ALA A 12 -9.95 76.29 16.01
CA ALA A 12 -11.09 75.39 16.27
C ALA A 12 -11.13 74.07 15.44
N GLY A 13 -10.37 73.94 14.34
CA GLY A 13 -10.53 72.83 13.40
C GLY A 13 -9.84 71.51 13.78
N HIS A 14 -8.71 71.55 14.49
CA HIS A 14 -7.86 70.37 14.69
C HIS A 14 -8.30 69.45 15.84
N VAL A 15 -9.10 69.95 16.78
CA VAL A 15 -9.49 69.18 17.97
C VAL A 15 -10.56 68.14 17.64
N ARG A 16 -11.58 68.49 16.84
CA ARG A 16 -12.70 67.59 16.49
C ARG A 16 -12.27 66.34 15.70
N ARG A 17 -11.30 66.46 14.80
CA ARG A 17 -10.80 65.31 14.01
C ARG A 17 -10.01 64.30 14.85
N ARG A 18 -9.32 64.75 15.91
CA ARG A 18 -8.55 63.87 16.81
C ARG A 18 -9.46 63.01 17.69
N TRP A 19 -10.57 63.56 18.16
CA TRP A 19 -11.53 62.83 18.99
C TRP A 19 -12.27 61.73 18.22
N LEU A 20 -12.65 61.98 16.97
CA LEU A 20 -13.31 60.97 16.13
C LEU A 20 -12.39 59.79 15.78
N ALA A 21 -11.11 60.06 15.52
CA ALA A 21 -10.12 59.01 15.28
C ALA A 21 -9.86 58.16 16.54
N ALA A 22 -9.81 58.79 17.73
CA ALA A 22 -9.64 58.08 18.99
C ALA A 22 -10.85 57.18 19.33
N ALA A 23 -12.07 57.66 19.08
CA ALA A 23 -13.29 56.89 19.30
C ALA A 23 -13.39 55.67 18.35
N ALA A 24 -13.01 55.84 17.08
CA ALA A 24 -12.99 54.74 16.11
C ALA A 24 -11.93 53.68 16.46
N ALA A 25 -10.76 54.09 16.94
CA ALA A 25 -9.71 53.17 17.39
C ALA A 25 -10.13 52.37 18.62
N LEU A 26 -10.85 52.97 19.57
CA LEU A 26 -11.38 52.28 20.75
C LEU A 26 -12.47 51.26 20.41
N LEU A 27 -13.35 51.58 19.43
CA LEU A 27 -14.38 50.65 18.96
C LEU A 27 -13.79 49.45 18.20
N LEU A 28 -12.74 49.65 17.40
CA LEU A 28 -12.02 48.56 16.71
C LEU A 28 -11.17 47.71 17.67
N ALA A 29 -10.65 48.28 18.76
CA ALA A 29 -9.95 47.54 19.80
C ALA A 29 -10.92 46.70 20.66
N GLY A 30 -12.16 47.16 20.85
CA GLY A 30 -13.18 46.47 21.65
C GLY A 30 -13.73 45.20 21.00
N THR A 31 -13.80 45.12 19.67
CA THR A 31 -14.34 43.94 18.96
C THR A 31 -13.37 42.76 18.87
N ALA A 32 -12.08 42.97 19.17
CA ALA A 32 -11.07 41.90 19.13
C ALA A 32 -11.02 41.02 20.41
N VAL A 33 -11.78 41.36 21.46
CA VAL A 33 -11.63 40.75 22.80
C VAL A 33 -12.69 39.68 23.11
N VAL A 34 -13.70 39.47 22.25
CA VAL A 34 -14.74 38.43 22.47
C VAL A 34 -14.56 37.26 21.51
N LEU A 35 -13.38 36.64 21.52
CA LEU A 35 -13.25 35.29 20.99
C LEU A 35 -13.68 34.32 22.11
N PRO A 36 -14.64 33.40 21.84
CA PRO A 36 -14.97 32.37 22.83
C PRO A 36 -13.68 31.61 23.18
N PRO A 37 -13.47 31.27 24.47
CA PRO A 37 -12.29 30.53 24.86
C PRO A 37 -12.22 29.23 24.06
N PRO A 38 -11.02 28.81 23.61
CA PRO A 38 -10.86 27.54 22.92
C PRO A 38 -11.44 26.42 23.80
N GLN A 39 -12.44 25.72 23.28
CA GLN A 39 -13.03 24.57 23.99
C GLN A 39 -12.10 23.37 23.83
N SER A 40 -11.94 22.62 24.91
CA SER A 40 -11.21 21.35 24.88
C SER A 40 -11.98 20.37 24.01
N THR A 41 -11.43 20.03 22.84
CA THR A 41 -11.93 18.91 22.03
C THR A 41 -11.34 17.62 22.56
N LEU A 42 -12.15 16.56 22.71
CA LEU A 42 -11.74 15.20 23.10
C LEU A 42 -10.82 14.51 22.07
N ALA A 43 -10.26 15.25 21.12
CA ALA A 43 -9.32 14.76 20.14
C ALA A 43 -7.96 15.38 20.45
N ALA A 44 -7.25 14.83 21.44
CA ALA A 44 -5.85 15.17 21.66
C ALA A 44 -4.99 13.99 21.19
N TRP A 45 -3.93 14.28 20.44
CA TRP A 45 -2.91 13.28 20.07
C TRP A 45 -2.14 12.71 21.28
N THR A 46 -2.40 13.26 22.46
CA THR A 46 -1.90 12.80 23.75
C THR A 46 -2.83 11.77 24.40
N ASP A 47 -4.05 11.61 23.91
CA ASP A 47 -4.99 10.62 24.44
C ASP A 47 -4.42 9.24 24.14
N THR A 48 -4.07 8.53 25.20
CA THR A 48 -3.53 7.18 25.06
C THR A 48 -4.69 6.23 24.86
N GLU A 49 -5.12 6.04 23.61
CA GLU A 49 -6.06 4.99 23.23
C GLU A 49 -5.36 3.64 23.35
N TYR A 50 -5.50 2.98 24.49
CA TYR A 50 -4.99 1.63 24.68
C TYR A 50 -5.90 0.61 24.00
N GLY A 51 -5.64 0.34 22.73
CA GLY A 51 -6.13 -0.87 22.08
C GLY A 51 -5.44 -2.10 22.67
N ARG A 52 -6.18 -2.95 23.40
CA ARG A 52 -5.67 -4.28 23.79
C ARG A 52 -6.09 -5.29 22.73
N GLY A 53 -5.11 -5.85 22.04
CA GLY A 53 -5.31 -6.91 21.07
C GLY A 53 -4.14 -7.88 21.07
N SER A 54 -4.38 -9.11 20.63
CA SER A 54 -3.32 -10.07 20.33
C SER A 54 -3.12 -10.14 18.83
N LEU A 55 -1.89 -9.89 18.37
CA LEU A 55 -1.48 -10.17 16.99
C LEU A 55 -0.75 -11.50 17.00
N GLN A 56 -1.25 -12.47 16.24
CA GLN A 56 -0.52 -13.71 15.98
C GLN A 56 0.05 -13.62 14.58
N ALA A 57 1.37 -13.56 14.48
CA ALA A 57 2.05 -13.70 13.20
C ALA A 57 1.81 -15.12 12.67
N GLY A 58 1.31 -15.23 11.44
CA GLY A 58 1.13 -16.49 10.74
C GLY A 58 2.01 -16.55 9.50
N THR A 59 2.39 -17.75 9.08
CA THR A 59 3.11 -18.00 7.84
C THR A 59 2.25 -18.84 6.90
N VAL A 60 2.30 -18.54 5.60
CA VAL A 60 1.78 -19.45 4.58
C VAL A 60 2.91 -20.41 4.24
N ASN A 61 2.76 -21.69 4.62
CA ASN A 61 3.80 -22.67 4.38
C ASN A 61 3.89 -23.02 2.88
N PRO A 62 5.11 -23.15 2.32
CA PRO A 62 5.30 -23.44 0.90
C PRO A 62 4.96 -24.89 0.55
N PRO A 63 4.63 -25.19 -0.73
CA PRO A 63 4.57 -26.57 -1.22
C PRO A 63 5.89 -27.30 -0.96
N THR A 64 5.82 -28.61 -0.74
CA THR A 64 7.00 -29.44 -0.47
C THR A 64 7.08 -30.60 -1.45
N ASN A 65 8.24 -31.27 -1.53
CA ASN A 65 8.48 -32.42 -2.41
C ASN A 65 8.02 -32.13 -3.85
N LEU A 66 8.48 -31.00 -4.40
CA LEU A 66 8.21 -30.64 -5.79
C LEU A 66 8.90 -31.66 -6.69
N GLN A 67 8.16 -32.25 -7.60
CA GLN A 67 8.64 -33.22 -8.57
C GLN A 67 8.21 -32.78 -9.95
N CYS A 68 8.93 -33.23 -10.97
CA CYS A 68 8.55 -32.97 -12.35
C CYS A 68 8.73 -34.22 -13.22
N THR A 69 7.77 -34.40 -14.12
CA THR A 69 7.80 -35.44 -15.15
C THR A 69 7.63 -34.77 -16.52
N ALA A 70 8.44 -35.18 -17.49
CA ALA A 70 8.39 -34.71 -18.87
C ALA A 70 8.98 -35.79 -19.79
N GLY A 71 8.67 -35.73 -21.08
CA GLY A 71 9.22 -36.66 -22.06
C GLY A 71 8.82 -36.35 -23.49
N LEU A 72 9.00 -37.32 -24.38
CA LEU A 72 8.55 -37.21 -25.77
C LEU A 72 7.02 -37.22 -25.83
N LEU A 73 6.44 -36.20 -26.47
CA LEU A 73 4.99 -35.96 -26.55
C LEU A 73 4.27 -35.89 -25.18
N THR A 74 5.04 -35.74 -24.10
CA THR A 74 4.55 -35.72 -22.73
C THR A 74 4.87 -34.36 -22.13
N PRO A 75 3.89 -33.43 -22.07
CA PRO A 75 4.14 -32.09 -21.56
C PRO A 75 4.62 -32.10 -20.11
N PRO A 76 5.47 -31.13 -19.71
CA PRO A 76 5.98 -31.04 -18.35
C PRO A 76 4.83 -30.97 -17.33
N THR A 77 4.84 -31.88 -16.38
CA THR A 77 3.88 -31.93 -15.28
C THR A 77 4.62 -31.85 -13.96
N PHE A 78 4.29 -30.83 -13.16
CA PHE A 78 4.81 -30.65 -11.82
C PHE A 78 3.82 -31.20 -10.81
N THR A 79 4.33 -31.92 -9.82
CA THR A 79 3.56 -32.45 -8.69
C THR A 79 4.20 -32.02 -7.38
N TRP A 80 3.41 -31.84 -6.33
CA TRP A 80 3.90 -31.45 -5.01
C TRP A 80 3.04 -32.03 -3.89
N THR A 81 3.59 -31.99 -2.68
CA THR A 81 2.88 -32.31 -1.44
C THR A 81 2.30 -31.03 -0.84
N LEU A 82 1.06 -31.14 -0.34
CA LEU A 82 0.38 -30.02 0.28
C LEU A 82 1.11 -29.55 1.56
N PRO A 83 1.35 -28.24 1.73
CA PRO A 83 1.91 -27.72 2.97
C PRO A 83 1.00 -28.05 4.16
N VAL A 84 1.62 -28.44 5.27
CA VAL A 84 0.98 -28.67 6.57
C VAL A 84 1.32 -27.55 7.55
N GLY A 85 0.37 -27.18 8.41
CA GLY A 85 0.51 -26.06 9.36
C GLY A 85 0.44 -24.68 8.71
N GLY A 86 0.66 -23.64 9.52
CA GLY A 86 0.59 -22.24 9.07
C GLY A 86 -0.85 -21.71 8.91
N LEU A 87 -0.98 -20.59 8.20
CA LEU A 87 -2.27 -20.00 7.83
C LEU A 87 -3.00 -20.89 6.82
N THR A 88 -4.34 -20.87 6.88
CA THR A 88 -5.20 -21.62 5.96
C THR A 88 -4.93 -21.21 4.52
N ARG A 89 -4.47 -22.17 3.71
CA ARG A 89 -4.22 -21.97 2.28
C ARG A 89 -5.53 -21.79 1.51
N THR A 90 -5.56 -20.81 0.63
CA THR A 90 -6.69 -20.49 -0.25
C THR A 90 -6.49 -21.01 -1.68
N GLY A 91 -5.25 -21.26 -2.09
CA GLY A 91 -4.92 -21.74 -3.43
C GLY A 91 -3.41 -21.85 -3.66
N PHE A 92 -3.05 -22.03 -4.93
CA PHE A 92 -1.68 -21.89 -5.40
C PHE A 92 -1.64 -20.97 -6.62
N THR A 93 -0.50 -20.32 -6.81
CA THR A 93 -0.21 -19.56 -8.03
C THR A 93 1.06 -20.10 -8.63
N TRP A 94 1.02 -20.39 -9.93
CA TRP A 94 2.18 -20.82 -10.68
C TRP A 94 2.47 -19.87 -11.84
N SER A 95 3.72 -19.78 -12.23
CA SER A 95 4.15 -18.95 -13.34
C SER A 95 5.39 -19.53 -14.02
N LEU A 96 5.58 -19.17 -15.28
CA LEU A 96 6.79 -19.44 -16.06
C LEU A 96 7.56 -18.14 -16.28
N SER A 97 8.89 -18.26 -16.32
CA SER A 97 9.80 -17.17 -16.67
C SER A 97 11.02 -17.71 -17.42
N GLY A 98 11.88 -16.80 -17.91
CA GLY A 98 13.11 -17.17 -18.62
C GLY A 98 12.80 -17.79 -19.98
N GLY A 99 12.30 -17.01 -20.94
CA GLY A 99 12.01 -17.49 -22.30
C GLY A 99 10.61 -18.09 -22.50
N PHE A 100 9.94 -18.48 -21.42
CA PHE A 100 8.54 -18.88 -21.40
C PHE A 100 7.67 -17.81 -20.73
N THR A 101 6.41 -17.72 -21.14
CA THR A 101 5.42 -16.83 -20.55
C THR A 101 4.12 -17.58 -20.29
N GLY A 102 3.58 -17.42 -19.10
CA GLY A 102 2.35 -18.10 -18.70
C GLY A 102 2.26 -18.30 -17.20
N GLY A 103 1.08 -18.68 -16.75
CA GLY A 103 0.81 -18.89 -15.34
C GLY A 103 -0.68 -19.01 -15.08
N GLY A 104 -1.01 -19.30 -13.83
CA GLY A 104 -2.40 -19.42 -13.41
C GLY A 104 -2.52 -19.66 -11.92
N THR A 105 -3.77 -19.74 -11.50
CA THR A 105 -4.13 -20.07 -10.12
C THR A 105 -4.77 -21.46 -10.07
N LEU A 106 -4.59 -22.13 -8.94
CA LEU A 106 -5.11 -23.46 -8.67
C LEU A 106 -5.82 -23.46 -7.32
N GLY A 107 -6.76 -24.40 -7.14
CA GLY A 107 -7.49 -24.56 -5.88
C GLY A 107 -6.58 -24.98 -4.70
N ALA A 108 -7.05 -24.77 -3.48
CA ALA A 108 -6.28 -25.04 -2.25
C ALA A 108 -5.83 -26.51 -2.06
N SER A 109 -6.50 -27.44 -2.72
CA SER A 109 -6.23 -28.88 -2.70
C SER A 109 -5.44 -29.39 -3.92
N ALA A 110 -5.08 -28.50 -4.87
CA ALA A 110 -4.31 -28.91 -6.04
C ALA A 110 -2.92 -29.41 -5.64
N THR A 111 -2.51 -30.54 -6.22
CA THR A 111 -1.20 -31.18 -6.01
C THR A 111 -0.42 -31.36 -7.30
N SER A 112 -0.96 -30.89 -8.42
CA SER A 112 -0.33 -31.01 -9.73
C SER A 112 -0.71 -29.88 -10.69
N VAL A 113 0.18 -29.57 -11.63
CA VAL A 113 -0.12 -28.74 -12.80
C VAL A 113 0.66 -29.26 -14.01
N THR A 114 -0.05 -29.40 -15.13
CA THR A 114 0.56 -29.69 -16.43
C THR A 114 0.73 -28.40 -17.18
N ILE A 115 1.95 -28.15 -17.67
CA ILE A 115 2.29 -26.99 -18.46
C ILE A 115 1.85 -27.24 -19.91
N PRO A 116 0.90 -26.47 -20.47
CA PRO A 116 0.50 -26.62 -21.85
C PRO A 116 1.68 -26.34 -22.78
N GLY A 117 1.90 -27.21 -23.77
CA GLY A 117 3.00 -27.04 -24.74
C GLY A 117 2.96 -25.71 -25.49
N GLY A 118 1.78 -25.11 -25.67
CA GLY A 118 1.63 -23.79 -26.30
C GLY A 118 2.20 -22.61 -25.49
N LEU A 119 2.54 -22.81 -24.21
CA LEU A 119 3.24 -21.82 -23.37
C LEU A 119 4.76 -21.97 -23.44
N LEU A 120 5.24 -23.00 -24.14
CA LEU A 120 6.65 -23.35 -24.24
C LEU A 120 7.13 -23.01 -25.65
N SER A 121 8.28 -22.34 -25.70
CA SER A 121 9.06 -22.13 -26.93
C SER A 121 10.28 -23.06 -26.89
N ILE A 122 10.98 -23.24 -28.02
CA ILE A 122 12.26 -23.96 -27.99
C ILE A 122 13.23 -23.18 -27.09
N GLY A 123 13.76 -23.84 -26.06
CA GLY A 123 14.60 -23.21 -25.05
C GLY A 123 14.37 -23.78 -23.66
N SER A 124 14.74 -23.01 -22.64
CA SER A 124 14.64 -23.38 -21.23
C SER A 124 14.11 -22.22 -20.42
N GLY A 125 13.26 -22.50 -19.43
CA GLY A 125 12.72 -21.51 -18.51
C GLY A 125 12.54 -22.06 -17.09
N THR A 126 12.05 -21.21 -16.21
CA THR A 126 11.86 -21.49 -14.79
C THR A 126 10.37 -21.60 -14.49
N PHE A 127 9.98 -22.71 -13.89
CA PHE A 127 8.68 -22.87 -13.23
C PHE A 127 8.77 -22.34 -11.81
N ARG A 128 7.76 -21.58 -11.39
CA ARG A 128 7.62 -21.04 -10.04
C ARG A 128 6.25 -21.41 -9.50
N LEU A 129 6.20 -21.84 -8.25
CA LEU A 129 4.97 -22.15 -7.52
C LEU A 129 5.00 -21.52 -6.12
N VAL A 130 3.89 -20.87 -5.75
CA VAL A 130 3.66 -20.31 -4.42
C VAL A 130 2.31 -20.79 -3.87
N ALA A 131 2.21 -20.99 -2.56
CA ALA A 131 0.94 -21.18 -1.88
C ALA A 131 0.34 -19.82 -1.51
N ASN A 132 -0.97 -19.67 -1.69
CA ASN A 132 -1.72 -18.46 -1.38
C ASN A 132 -2.43 -18.63 -0.04
N GLY A 133 -2.34 -17.63 0.82
CA GLY A 133 -3.03 -17.56 2.12
C GLY A 133 -4.16 -16.52 2.13
N PRO A 134 -4.75 -16.28 3.31
CA PRO A 134 -5.77 -15.25 3.49
C PRO A 134 -5.14 -13.85 3.36
N GLY A 135 -5.93 -12.84 2.97
CA GLY A 135 -5.48 -11.45 2.96
C GLY A 135 -4.34 -11.13 1.98
N GLY A 136 -4.15 -11.95 0.93
CA GLY A 136 -3.10 -11.73 -0.08
C GLY A 136 -1.71 -12.25 0.30
N TRP A 137 -1.58 -12.93 1.44
CA TRP A 137 -0.31 -13.53 1.86
C TRP A 137 0.13 -14.64 0.91
N THR A 138 1.44 -14.77 0.68
CA THR A 138 2.02 -15.83 -0.14
C THR A 138 3.19 -16.49 0.56
N SER A 139 3.41 -17.77 0.28
CA SER A 139 4.56 -18.50 0.80
C SER A 139 5.85 -18.08 0.08
N THR A 140 6.99 -18.54 0.62
CA THR A 140 8.21 -18.64 -0.20
C THR A 140 7.95 -19.47 -1.46
N GLN A 141 8.63 -19.13 -2.55
CA GLN A 141 8.47 -19.81 -3.83
C GLN A 141 9.27 -21.10 -3.87
N VAL A 142 8.70 -22.14 -4.45
CA VAL A 142 9.46 -23.31 -4.92
C VAL A 142 9.59 -23.22 -6.43
N THR A 143 10.73 -23.65 -6.96
CA THR A 143 11.06 -23.50 -8.38
C THR A 143 11.53 -24.81 -8.98
N GLY A 144 11.30 -24.97 -10.28
CA GLY A 144 11.90 -26.01 -11.10
C GLY A 144 12.32 -25.44 -12.44
N THR A 145 13.06 -26.20 -13.23
CA THR A 145 13.38 -25.84 -14.61
C THR A 145 12.51 -26.62 -15.57
N VAL A 146 12.16 -25.99 -16.68
CA VAL A 146 11.45 -26.61 -17.81
C VAL A 146 12.27 -26.33 -19.04
N SER A 147 12.37 -27.30 -19.94
CA SER A 147 13.05 -27.12 -21.22
C SER A 147 12.32 -27.86 -22.32
N MET A 148 12.37 -27.29 -23.51
CA MET A 148 11.78 -27.82 -24.73
C MET A 148 12.87 -27.80 -25.79
N LEU A 149 13.38 -28.97 -26.15
CA LEU A 149 14.49 -29.10 -27.10
C LEU A 149 13.97 -29.11 -28.55
N THR A 150 12.78 -29.66 -28.76
CA THR A 150 12.09 -29.71 -30.06
C THR A 150 10.60 -29.45 -29.85
N ALA A 151 9.83 -29.39 -30.94
CA ALA A 151 8.37 -29.26 -30.88
C ALA A 151 7.66 -30.32 -30.00
N VAL A 152 8.33 -31.44 -29.71
CA VAL A 152 7.74 -32.62 -29.06
C VAL A 152 8.56 -33.17 -27.89
N LEU A 153 9.81 -32.74 -27.71
CA LEU A 153 10.69 -33.25 -26.67
C LEU A 153 10.81 -32.24 -25.53
N TYR A 154 10.24 -32.62 -24.38
CA TYR A 154 10.27 -31.84 -23.16
C TYR A 154 11.19 -32.48 -22.12
N SER A 155 11.79 -31.64 -21.30
CA SER A 155 12.52 -32.04 -20.09
C SER A 155 12.23 -31.08 -18.96
N CYS A 156 12.39 -31.53 -17.73
CA CYS A 156 12.28 -30.67 -16.56
C CYS A 156 13.10 -31.23 -15.41
N SER A 157 13.47 -30.35 -14.49
CA SER A 157 14.17 -30.73 -13.27
C SER A 157 13.70 -29.89 -12.09
N VAL A 158 13.87 -30.43 -10.91
CA VAL A 158 13.59 -29.78 -9.62
C VAL A 158 14.89 -29.82 -8.79
N PRO A 159 15.19 -28.77 -8.02
CA PRO A 159 16.35 -28.76 -7.12
C PRO A 159 16.27 -29.82 -6.02
#